data_AF-A0A520EQ45-F1
#
_entry.id   AF-A0A520EQ45-F1
#
_cell.length_a   1.000
_cell.length_b   1.000
_cell.length_c   1.000
_cell.angle_alpha   90.00
_cell.angle_beta   90.00
_cell.angle_gamma   90.00
#
_symmetry.space_group_name_H-M   'P 1'
#
loop_
_entity.id
_entity.type
_entity.pdbx_description
1 polymer ?
#
loop_
_entity_poly.entity_id
_entity_poly.type
_entity_poly.pdbx_seq_one_letter_code
_entity_poly.pdbx_strand_id
1 'polypeptide(L)'
;MEFPMLSKGQNLSLPAEVEQIDVVLGWTESEVEVDASALLLNSGGKVRSDDDFVFYNQPESTDGSIRFLGTSGTEEGAQARIAIDLSTVPEDVHTVALVGSVGEGRFGDLGKLALRVLDGAGYTLAEYVTADATTESAFVFGEVYRRNGEWKIRAVGQGWESGLAGLATDFGVDIDNEPEPEPTGTPDTSSDLAEPAVPAPHGSAGDAPQLVPELPTAPATPPKARGRGVRTAKRPVKKSKPVEFTLAEQDTWQPARLFSVIGVGTGEEQERRATSALIATMQAVRPFARAVCARMGAPVGLFEGYVEVAYERGETKVIPDAVLKVSRGTRVWTGLLEVKTGNGKLMKEQLENYLDVARKKKYDVVVSLSNDVPASAGELPVEVDRRKLAKVALRHLSWAE
;
A
#
# COMPACT_ATOMS: atom_id res chain seq x y z
N MET A 1 14.90 25.76 19.62
CA MET A 1 15.34 26.56 18.47
C MET A 1 14.09 27.02 17.75
N GLU A 2 14.00 28.31 17.46
CA GLU A 2 12.91 28.89 16.69
C GLU A 2 13.15 28.54 15.22
N PHE A 3 12.18 27.91 14.56
CA PHE A 3 12.26 27.54 13.15
C PHE A 3 11.53 28.60 12.29
N PRO A 4 11.95 28.83 11.04
CA PRO A 4 11.36 29.86 10.20
C PRO A 4 9.94 29.50 9.75
N MET A 5 9.01 30.44 9.96
CA MET A 5 7.68 30.44 9.35
C MET A 5 7.74 31.15 8.00
N LEU A 6 7.39 30.45 6.92
CA LEU A 6 7.37 30.95 5.56
C LEU A 6 6.04 31.64 5.25
N SER A 7 6.09 32.67 4.41
CA SER A 7 4.92 33.25 3.74
C SER A 7 4.77 32.71 2.32
N LYS A 8 3.58 32.82 1.73
CA LYS A 8 3.33 32.42 0.33
C LYS A 8 4.36 33.04 -0.63
N GLY A 9 4.99 32.21 -1.46
CA GLY A 9 6.07 32.59 -2.39
C GLY A 9 7.48 32.68 -1.77
N GLN A 10 7.61 32.65 -0.44
CA GLN A 10 8.90 32.70 0.23
C GLN A 10 9.67 31.40 0.02
N ASN A 11 10.99 31.51 -0.07
CA ASN A 11 11.88 30.37 -0.13
C ASN A 11 12.96 30.43 0.95
N LEU A 12 13.48 29.26 1.31
CA LEU A 12 14.54 29.05 2.29
C LEU A 12 15.53 28.03 1.73
N SER A 13 16.84 28.27 1.89
CA SER A 13 17.85 27.24 1.60
C SER A 13 17.85 26.21 2.73
N LEU A 14 17.82 24.93 2.37
CA LEU A 14 18.01 23.86 3.34
C LEU A 14 19.50 23.82 3.76
N PRO A 15 19.82 23.46 5.02
CA PRO A 15 21.21 23.32 5.43
C PRO A 15 21.92 22.27 4.58
N ALA A 16 23.17 22.53 4.17
CA ALA A 16 23.91 21.66 3.25
C ALA A 16 24.20 20.25 3.81
N GLU A 17 24.11 20.08 5.13
CA GLU A 17 24.33 18.81 5.84
C GLU A 17 23.07 17.92 5.85
N VAL A 18 21.92 18.46 5.44
CA VAL A 18 20.65 17.73 5.40
C VAL A 18 20.58 16.94 4.10
N GLU A 19 20.78 15.64 4.21
CA GLU A 19 20.66 14.69 3.08
C GLU A 19 19.25 14.12 2.96
N GLN A 20 18.48 14.09 4.05
CA GLN A 20 17.12 13.58 4.06
C GLN A 20 16.18 14.56 4.76
N ILE A 21 14.99 14.76 4.19
CA ILE A 21 13.90 15.51 4.79
C ILE A 21 12.61 14.71 4.82
N ASP A 22 11.79 14.98 5.82
CA ASP A 22 10.40 14.56 5.89
C ASP A 22 9.50 15.77 5.67
N VAL A 23 8.67 15.71 4.64
CA VAL A 23 7.64 16.71 4.36
C VAL A 23 6.33 16.23 4.97
N VAL A 24 5.68 17.11 5.74
CA VAL A 24 4.36 16.88 6.34
C VAL A 24 3.37 17.88 5.77
N LEU A 25 2.34 17.38 5.08
CA LEU A 25 1.21 18.17 4.58
C LEU A 25 0.05 17.98 5.55
N GLY A 26 -0.47 19.06 6.13
CA GLY A 26 -1.54 19.00 7.14
C GLY A 26 -2.78 19.77 6.74
N TRP A 27 -3.94 19.32 7.21
CA TRP A 27 -5.23 20.00 7.07
C TRP A 27 -6.12 19.76 8.28
N THR A 28 -7.03 20.70 8.59
CA THR A 28 -7.84 20.66 9.83
C THR A 28 -9.06 19.75 9.70
N GLU A 29 -9.77 19.79 8.58
CA GLU A 29 -10.98 18.97 8.41
C GLU A 29 -10.63 17.54 8.00
N SER A 30 -10.73 16.61 8.95
CA SER A 30 -10.33 15.22 8.73
C SER A 30 -11.39 14.35 8.04
N GLU A 31 -12.62 14.84 7.85
CA GLU A 31 -13.68 14.10 7.15
C GLU A 31 -13.51 14.12 5.62
N VAL A 32 -12.80 15.12 5.09
CA VAL A 32 -12.48 15.22 3.67
C VAL A 32 -11.18 14.47 3.37
N GLU A 33 -11.26 13.55 2.42
CA GLU A 33 -10.12 12.76 1.97
C GLU A 33 -9.23 13.57 1.03
N VAL A 34 -7.98 13.79 1.46
CA VAL A 34 -6.95 14.48 0.66
C VAL A 34 -5.93 13.47 0.18
N ASP A 35 -5.84 13.32 -1.14
CA ASP A 35 -4.84 12.55 -1.84
C ASP A 35 -3.55 13.38 -1.97
N ALA A 36 -2.60 13.15 -1.07
CA ALA A 36 -1.29 13.79 -1.12
C ALA A 36 -0.34 13.06 -2.06
N SER A 37 0.43 13.83 -2.82
CA SER A 37 1.33 13.33 -3.87
C SER A 37 2.59 14.18 -4.00
N ALA A 38 3.64 13.61 -4.59
CA ALA A 38 4.83 14.32 -5.02
C ALA A 38 5.06 14.12 -6.53
N LEU A 39 5.32 15.22 -7.26
CA LEU A 39 5.70 15.17 -8.67
C LEU A 39 7.18 15.53 -8.82
N LEU A 40 7.95 14.65 -9.45
CA LEU A 40 9.36 14.87 -9.76
C LEU A 40 9.45 15.57 -11.13
N LEU A 41 9.91 16.82 -11.12
CA LEU A 41 9.88 17.69 -12.29
C LEU A 41 11.29 17.97 -12.78
N ASN A 42 11.47 17.91 -14.10
CA ASN A 42 12.70 18.30 -14.77
C ASN A 42 12.88 19.84 -14.80
N SER A 43 13.97 20.30 -15.42
CA SER A 43 14.26 21.75 -15.54
C SER A 43 13.21 22.56 -16.30
N GLY A 44 12.36 21.90 -17.10
CA GLY A 44 11.21 22.51 -17.78
C GLY A 44 9.93 22.53 -16.95
N GLY A 45 9.96 22.04 -15.70
CA GLY A 45 8.77 21.96 -14.84
C GLY A 45 7.80 20.85 -15.26
N LYS A 46 8.29 19.80 -15.91
CA LYS A 46 7.49 18.67 -16.37
C LYS A 46 8.00 17.35 -15.80
N VAL A 47 7.12 16.39 -15.56
CA VAL A 47 7.52 15.00 -15.24
C VAL A 47 8.27 14.38 -16.41
N ARG A 48 9.14 13.40 -16.16
CA ARG A 48 9.87 12.67 -17.23
C ARG A 48 9.05 11.50 -17.76
N SER A 49 8.23 10.90 -16.90
CA SER A 49 7.31 9.78 -17.15
C SER A 49 6.29 9.70 -16.02
N ASP A 50 5.28 8.85 -16.16
CA ASP A 50 4.28 8.63 -15.09
C ASP A 50 4.90 8.08 -13.80
N ASP A 51 6.06 7.41 -13.91
CA ASP A 51 6.86 6.95 -12.78
C ASP A 51 7.33 8.09 -11.83
N ASP A 52 7.34 9.34 -12.31
CA ASP A 52 7.68 10.54 -11.53
C ASP A 52 6.50 11.10 -10.73
N PHE A 53 5.37 10.38 -10.68
CA PHE A 53 4.23 10.70 -9.85
C PHE A 53 4.13 9.73 -8.67
N VAL A 54 4.48 10.21 -7.48
CA VAL A 54 4.53 9.42 -6.24
C VAL A 54 3.30 9.75 -5.38
N PHE A 55 2.50 8.73 -5.07
CA PHE A 55 1.23 8.82 -4.33
C PHE A 55 0.89 7.46 -3.70
N TYR A 56 -0.26 7.30 -3.04
CA TYR A 56 -0.56 6.07 -2.28
C TYR A 56 -0.49 4.75 -3.09
N ASN A 57 -0.82 4.76 -4.39
CA ASN A 57 -0.78 3.56 -5.23
C ASN A 57 0.60 3.31 -5.86
N GLN A 58 1.47 4.34 -5.85
CA GLN A 58 2.86 4.28 -6.26
C GLN A 58 3.70 5.00 -5.20
N PRO A 59 3.92 4.35 -4.04
CA PRO A 59 4.41 5.05 -2.85
C PRO A 59 5.90 5.38 -2.91
N GLU A 60 6.62 5.02 -3.97
CA GLU A 60 8.06 5.25 -4.10
C GLU A 60 8.42 5.60 -5.56
N SER A 61 9.34 6.55 -5.76
CA SER A 61 9.90 6.84 -7.08
C SER A 61 10.79 5.69 -7.56
N THR A 62 10.98 5.55 -8.88
CA THR A 62 11.83 4.47 -9.44
C THR A 62 13.27 4.49 -8.91
N ASP A 63 13.79 5.67 -8.60
CA ASP A 63 15.12 5.86 -8.03
C ASP A 63 15.17 5.71 -6.49
N GLY A 64 14.02 5.58 -5.83
CA GLY A 64 13.89 5.43 -4.38
C GLY A 64 14.14 6.71 -3.57
N SER A 65 14.37 7.85 -4.22
CA SER A 65 14.65 9.11 -3.55
C SER A 65 13.43 9.74 -2.90
N ILE A 66 12.23 9.48 -3.41
CA ILE A 66 10.97 9.99 -2.86
C ILE A 66 10.10 8.83 -2.40
N ARG A 67 9.59 8.89 -1.17
CA ARG A 67 8.65 7.89 -0.63
C ARG A 67 7.45 8.54 0.05
N PHE A 68 6.25 8.20 -0.40
CA PHE A 68 5.01 8.50 0.31
C PHE A 68 4.87 7.57 1.51
N LEU A 69 4.79 8.16 2.71
CA LEU A 69 4.76 7.43 3.98
C LEU A 69 3.34 7.20 4.53
N GLY A 70 2.32 7.71 3.85
CA GLY A 70 0.93 7.54 4.23
C GLY A 70 0.26 8.78 4.79
N THR A 71 -1.02 8.62 5.07
CA THR A 71 -1.93 9.59 5.67
C THR A 71 -2.36 9.11 7.06
N SER A 72 -2.41 10.03 8.02
CA SER A 72 -2.72 9.74 9.42
C SER A 72 -3.58 10.85 10.03
N GLY A 73 -4.45 10.50 10.97
CA GLY A 73 -5.16 11.49 11.78
C GLY A 73 -4.26 12.10 12.87
N THR A 74 -4.55 13.34 13.25
CA THR A 74 -3.90 14.06 14.35
C THR A 74 -4.96 14.69 15.26
N GLU A 75 -4.57 15.23 16.41
CA GLU A 75 -5.50 16.01 17.26
C GLU A 75 -6.00 17.30 16.56
N GLU A 76 -5.24 17.81 15.59
CA GLU A 76 -5.52 19.06 14.87
C GLU A 76 -6.17 18.83 13.49
N GLY A 77 -6.46 17.57 13.12
CA GLY A 77 -7.03 17.21 11.82
C GLY A 77 -6.40 15.96 11.21
N ALA A 78 -5.89 16.05 9.99
CA ALA A 78 -5.17 14.96 9.32
C ALA A 78 -3.90 15.48 8.63
N GLN A 79 -2.99 14.54 8.35
CA GLN A 79 -1.72 14.86 7.69
C GLN A 79 -1.26 13.73 6.77
N ALA A 80 -0.49 14.08 5.74
CA ALA A 80 0.26 13.16 4.90
C ALA A 80 1.76 13.39 5.06
N ARG A 81 2.56 12.32 4.94
CA ARG A 81 4.02 12.38 5.06
C ARG A 81 4.70 11.90 3.78
N ILE A 82 5.72 12.63 3.34
CA ILE A 82 6.54 12.29 2.17
C ILE A 82 8.02 12.43 2.58
N ALA A 83 8.77 11.33 2.54
CA ALA A 83 10.21 11.33 2.73
C ALA A 83 10.93 11.64 1.42
N ILE A 84 11.99 12.43 1.50
CA ILE A 84 12.84 12.83 0.37
C ILE A 84 14.30 12.66 0.78
N ASP A 85 15.00 11.76 0.11
CA ASP A 85 16.46 11.63 0.15
C ASP A 85 17.07 12.51 -0.93
N LEU A 86 17.45 13.72 -0.51
CA LEU A 86 18.04 14.78 -1.34
C LEU A 86 19.37 14.37 -1.97
N SER A 87 20.05 13.35 -1.42
CA SER A 87 21.33 12.86 -1.91
C SER A 87 21.20 11.90 -3.10
N THR A 88 20.02 11.28 -3.26
CA THR A 88 19.76 10.29 -4.32
C THR A 88 18.81 10.79 -5.40
N VAL A 89 18.21 11.98 -5.26
CA VAL A 89 17.39 12.60 -6.31
C VAL A 89 18.22 12.76 -7.60
N PRO A 90 17.78 12.16 -8.74
CA PRO A 90 18.51 12.20 -10.00
C PRO A 90 18.86 13.60 -10.50
N GLU A 91 19.97 13.77 -11.23
CA GLU A 91 20.48 15.07 -11.73
C GLU A 91 19.60 15.82 -12.74
N ASP A 92 18.61 15.14 -13.29
CA ASP A 92 17.62 15.69 -14.20
C ASP A 92 16.32 16.14 -13.50
N VAL A 93 16.10 15.79 -12.22
CA VAL A 93 14.94 16.24 -11.41
C VAL A 93 15.26 17.53 -10.66
N HIS A 94 14.78 18.67 -11.13
CA HIS A 94 15.10 19.97 -10.55
C HIS A 94 14.17 20.39 -9.41
N THR A 95 12.94 19.91 -9.41
CA THR A 95 11.90 20.30 -8.46
C THR A 95 11.07 19.08 -8.07
N VAL A 96 10.73 18.95 -6.79
CA VAL A 96 9.73 18.04 -6.27
C VAL A 96 8.55 18.90 -5.81
N ALA A 97 7.44 18.86 -6.55
CA ALA A 97 6.22 19.58 -6.21
C ALA A 97 5.38 18.76 -5.23
N LEU A 98 4.91 19.40 -4.15
CA LEU A 98 4.16 18.76 -3.07
C LEU A 98 2.69 19.14 -3.19
N VAL A 99 1.86 18.17 -3.55
CA VAL A 99 0.51 18.40 -4.04
C VAL A 99 -0.50 17.64 -3.18
N GLY A 100 -1.68 18.22 -2.99
CA GLY A 100 -2.86 17.49 -2.55
C GLY A 100 -4.00 17.64 -3.56
N SER A 101 -4.86 16.64 -3.65
CA SER A 101 -6.14 16.71 -4.36
C SER A 101 -7.28 16.14 -3.51
N VAL A 102 -8.51 16.55 -3.79
CA VAL A 102 -9.72 15.97 -3.17
C VAL A 102 -10.61 15.38 -4.26
N GLY A 103 -11.14 14.18 -4.01
CA GLY A 103 -12.11 13.54 -4.91
C GLY A 103 -13.50 14.17 -4.84
N GLU A 104 -13.96 14.47 -3.62
CA GLU A 104 -15.20 15.19 -3.33
C GLU A 104 -14.93 16.38 -2.40
N GLY A 105 -15.62 17.50 -2.60
CA GLY A 105 -15.41 18.74 -1.82
C GLY A 105 -14.37 19.69 -2.43
N ARG A 106 -13.92 20.68 -1.65
CA ARG A 106 -12.96 21.73 -2.05
C ARG A 106 -11.89 21.97 -0.98
N PHE A 107 -10.73 22.46 -1.39
CA PHE A 107 -9.66 22.82 -0.44
C PHE A 107 -10.06 23.94 0.52
N GLY A 108 -11.00 24.82 0.15
CA GLY A 108 -11.57 25.81 1.07
C GLY A 108 -12.34 25.19 2.25
N ASP A 109 -12.81 23.95 2.13
CA ASP A 109 -13.52 23.24 3.19
C ASP A 109 -12.56 22.56 4.19
N LEU A 110 -11.27 22.46 3.85
CA LEU A 110 -10.24 21.79 4.66
C LEU A 110 -9.74 22.61 5.85
N GLY A 111 -10.15 23.88 5.94
CA GLY A 111 -9.72 24.81 6.97
C GLY A 111 -8.25 25.22 6.81
N LYS A 112 -7.45 25.06 7.87
CA LYS A 112 -6.04 25.45 7.87
C LYS A 112 -5.21 24.39 7.17
N LEU A 113 -4.48 24.79 6.13
CA LEU A 113 -3.51 23.98 5.42
C LEU A 113 -2.10 24.28 5.95
N ALA A 114 -1.26 23.24 6.04
CA ALA A 114 0.11 23.36 6.52
C ALA A 114 1.08 22.55 5.66
N LEU A 115 2.28 23.09 5.49
CA LEU A 115 3.45 22.41 4.97
C LEU A 115 4.56 22.53 6.02
N ARG A 116 5.03 21.42 6.55
CA ARG A 116 6.16 21.39 7.47
C ARG A 116 7.29 20.56 6.87
N VAL A 117 8.52 21.05 6.99
CA VAL A 117 9.72 20.33 6.56
C VAL A 117 10.54 19.99 7.79
N LEU A 118 10.83 18.71 7.97
CA LEU A 118 11.64 18.16 9.04
C LEU A 118 12.95 17.62 8.47
N ASP A 119 14.04 17.65 9.23
CA ASP A 119 15.25 16.89 8.88
C ASP A 119 15.08 15.40 9.23
N GLY A 120 16.06 14.57 8.85
CA GLY A 120 16.08 13.14 9.17
C GLY A 120 16.14 12.79 10.67
N ALA A 121 16.38 13.77 11.55
CA ALA A 121 16.30 13.61 13.01
C ALA A 121 14.95 14.05 13.58
N GLY A 122 14.04 14.57 12.76
CA GLY A 122 12.72 15.05 13.14
C GLY A 122 12.67 16.51 13.59
N TYR A 123 13.73 17.30 13.41
CA TYR A 123 13.73 18.72 13.73
C TYR A 123 13.07 19.54 12.62
N THR A 124 12.16 20.45 13.00
CA THR A 124 11.54 21.37 12.04
C THR A 124 12.56 22.35 11.46
N LEU A 125 12.70 22.28 10.13
CA LEU A 125 13.52 23.18 9.31
C LEU A 125 12.73 24.39 8.81
N ALA A 126 11.45 24.19 8.48
CA ALA A 126 10.56 25.26 8.02
C ALA A 126 9.09 24.85 8.19
N GLU A 127 8.21 25.85 8.33
CA GLU A 127 6.77 25.66 8.31
C GLU A 127 6.10 26.74 7.45
N TYR A 128 5.04 26.38 6.73
CA TYR A 128 4.16 27.27 6.00
C TYR A 128 2.72 26.92 6.37
N VAL A 129 1.91 27.93 6.65
CA VAL A 129 0.50 27.80 6.99
C VAL A 129 -0.32 28.73 6.12
N THR A 130 -1.44 28.25 5.59
CA THR A 130 -2.39 29.05 4.82
C THR A 130 -3.83 28.59 5.02
N ALA A 131 -4.77 29.50 4.81
CA ALA A 131 -6.19 29.21 4.67
C ALA A 131 -6.74 29.93 3.42
N ASP A 132 -5.87 30.18 2.43
CA ASP A 132 -6.20 30.97 1.24
C ASP A 132 -6.86 30.14 0.13
N ALA A 133 -7.02 28.83 0.33
CA ALA A 133 -7.72 27.97 -0.60
C ALA A 133 -9.23 28.25 -0.56
N THR A 134 -9.88 28.10 -1.71
CA THR A 134 -11.28 28.44 -1.93
C THR A 134 -11.98 27.33 -2.71
N THR A 135 -12.24 27.54 -4.00
CA THR A 135 -13.02 26.68 -4.88
C THR A 135 -12.22 25.59 -5.58
N GLU A 136 -10.94 25.42 -5.23
CA GLU A 136 -10.04 24.50 -5.90
C GLU A 136 -10.15 23.06 -5.36
N SER A 137 -9.96 22.07 -6.23
CA SER A 137 -9.95 20.64 -5.88
C SER A 137 -8.56 19.99 -5.96
N ALA A 138 -7.54 20.76 -6.35
CA ALA A 138 -6.14 20.42 -6.17
C ALA A 138 -5.33 21.63 -5.70
N PHE A 139 -4.24 21.38 -4.98
CA PHE A 139 -3.46 22.42 -4.32
C PHE A 139 -1.98 22.05 -4.23
N VAL A 140 -1.10 22.96 -4.62
CA VAL A 140 0.35 22.85 -4.44
C VAL A 140 0.72 23.57 -3.15
N PHE A 141 1.11 22.81 -2.13
CA PHE A 141 1.54 23.32 -0.83
C PHE A 141 2.88 24.05 -0.96
N GLY A 142 3.84 23.42 -1.65
CA GLY A 142 5.17 23.93 -1.83
C GLY A 142 6.01 23.08 -2.76
N GLU A 143 7.26 23.49 -2.93
CA GLU A 143 8.22 22.85 -3.82
C GLU A 143 9.59 22.73 -3.14
N VAL A 144 10.18 21.54 -3.18
CA VAL A 144 11.58 21.32 -2.85
C VAL A 144 12.36 21.34 -4.16
N TYR A 145 13.22 22.32 -4.36
CA TYR A 145 13.93 22.52 -5.63
C TYR A 145 15.40 22.75 -5.42
N ARG A 146 16.21 22.34 -6.39
CA ARG A 146 17.64 22.63 -6.40
C ARG A 146 17.97 23.82 -7.29
N ARG A 147 18.85 24.69 -6.80
CA ARG A 147 19.39 25.82 -7.56
C ARG A 147 20.87 25.99 -7.22
N ASN A 148 21.72 26.02 -8.24
CA ASN A 148 23.17 26.14 -8.09
C ASN A 148 23.79 25.05 -7.17
N GLY A 149 23.24 23.84 -7.18
CA GLY A 149 23.71 22.73 -6.35
C GLY A 149 23.20 22.75 -4.90
N GLU A 150 22.38 23.73 -4.52
CA GLU A 150 21.76 23.81 -3.18
C GLU A 150 20.28 23.45 -3.24
N TRP A 151 19.82 22.66 -2.28
CA TRP A 151 18.40 22.38 -2.08
C TRP A 151 17.71 23.51 -1.32
N LYS A 152 16.50 23.85 -1.77
CA LYS A 152 15.69 24.94 -1.23
C LYS A 152 14.24 24.50 -1.14
N ILE A 153 13.52 25.02 -0.16
CA ILE A 153 12.06 24.90 -0.07
C ILE A 153 11.43 26.23 -0.49
N ARG A 154 10.29 26.17 -1.20
CA ARG A 154 9.43 27.31 -1.49
C ARG A 154 8.00 27.00 -1.04
N ALA A 155 7.39 27.92 -0.29
CA ALA A 155 5.96 27.91 -0.03
C ALA A 155 5.22 28.41 -1.28
N VAL A 156 4.31 27.62 -1.85
CA VAL A 156 3.62 27.96 -3.11
C VAL A 156 2.18 28.40 -2.84
N GLY A 157 1.38 27.55 -2.22
CA GLY A 157 0.00 27.86 -1.83
C GLY A 157 -0.92 28.19 -3.00
N GLN A 158 -0.85 27.43 -4.10
CA GLN A 158 -1.62 27.67 -5.31
C GLN A 158 -2.63 26.54 -5.55
N GLY A 159 -3.88 26.89 -5.83
CA GLY A 159 -4.94 25.94 -6.15
C GLY A 159 -5.23 25.82 -7.66
N TRP A 160 -5.83 24.69 -8.03
CA TRP A 160 -6.35 24.39 -9.36
C TRP A 160 -7.84 24.04 -9.28
N GLU A 161 -8.68 24.83 -9.95
CA GLU A 161 -10.12 24.55 -10.07
C GLU A 161 -10.41 23.33 -10.95
N SER A 162 -9.55 23.07 -11.95
CA SER A 162 -9.59 21.89 -12.82
C SER A 162 -9.19 20.59 -12.11
N GLY A 163 -8.90 20.65 -10.81
CA GLY A 163 -8.50 19.51 -10.00
C GLY A 163 -7.18 18.87 -10.40
N LEU A 164 -6.99 17.63 -9.92
CA LEU A 164 -5.76 16.88 -10.13
C LEU A 164 -5.46 16.69 -11.62
N ALA A 165 -6.49 16.46 -12.44
CA ALA A 165 -6.31 16.23 -13.87
C ALA A 165 -5.69 17.43 -14.59
N GLY A 166 -6.19 18.65 -14.33
CA GLY A 166 -5.60 19.86 -14.91
C GLY A 166 -4.21 20.16 -14.36
N LEU A 167 -4.00 19.95 -13.05
CA LEU A 167 -2.68 20.10 -12.43
C LEU A 167 -1.66 19.12 -13.05
N ALA A 168 -2.03 17.85 -13.18
CA ALA A 168 -1.17 16.80 -13.73
C ALA A 168 -0.85 17.06 -15.21
N THR A 169 -1.83 17.54 -15.99
CA THR A 169 -1.61 18.00 -17.39
C THR A 169 -0.64 19.19 -17.44
N ASP A 170 -0.78 20.16 -16.54
CA ASP A 170 0.13 21.31 -16.43
C ASP A 170 1.55 20.89 -16.05
N PHE A 171 1.72 19.78 -15.32
CA PHE A 171 3.02 19.15 -15.05
C PHE A 171 3.43 18.07 -16.08
N GLY A 172 2.62 17.82 -17.11
CA GLY A 172 2.94 16.93 -18.24
C GLY A 172 2.80 15.44 -17.96
N VAL A 173 1.97 15.05 -17.00
CA VAL A 173 1.54 13.66 -16.80
C VAL A 173 0.55 13.31 -17.91
N ASP A 174 0.75 12.17 -18.57
CA ASP A 174 -0.22 11.66 -19.56
C ASP A 174 -1.37 10.99 -18.80
N ILE A 175 -2.54 11.62 -18.83
CA ILE A 175 -3.76 11.02 -18.27
C ILE A 175 -4.43 10.24 -19.39
N ASP A 176 -4.26 8.92 -19.38
CA ASP A 176 -5.13 8.03 -20.16
C ASP A 176 -6.57 8.20 -19.63
N ASN A 177 -7.38 8.96 -20.37
CA ASN A 177 -8.80 9.15 -20.07
C ASN A 177 -9.50 7.78 -20.03
N GLU A 178 -9.95 7.37 -18.85
CA GLU A 178 -10.99 6.34 -18.73
C GLU A 178 -12.27 6.90 -19.40
N PRO A 179 -12.95 6.16 -20.29
CA PRO A 179 -14.12 6.68 -20.97
C PRO A 179 -15.24 6.93 -19.95
N GLU A 180 -15.61 8.20 -19.80
CA GLU A 180 -16.76 8.65 -19.03
C GLU A 180 -18.01 7.87 -19.47
N PRO A 181 -18.82 7.33 -18.54
CA PRO A 181 -20.03 6.61 -18.90
C PRO A 181 -20.97 7.57 -19.62
N GLU A 182 -21.29 7.26 -20.89
CA GLU A 182 -22.25 8.05 -21.66
C GLU A 182 -23.56 8.22 -20.86
N PRO A 183 -24.16 9.42 -20.87
CA PRO A 183 -25.40 9.67 -20.18
C PRO A 183 -26.48 8.74 -20.72
N THR A 184 -27.02 7.90 -19.84
CA THR A 184 -28.18 7.05 -20.10
C THR A 184 -29.32 7.90 -20.67
N GLY A 185 -29.58 7.72 -21.96
CA GLY A 185 -30.76 8.26 -22.62
C GLY A 185 -32.03 7.84 -21.90
N THR A 186 -32.90 8.80 -21.65
CA THR A 186 -34.25 8.65 -21.14
C THR A 186 -35.03 7.60 -21.96
N PRO A 187 -35.81 6.69 -21.34
CA PRO A 187 -36.71 5.84 -22.08
C PRO A 187 -37.96 6.66 -22.44
N ASP A 188 -38.06 7.03 -23.72
CA ASP A 188 -39.31 7.50 -24.30
C ASP A 188 -40.33 6.34 -24.33
N THR A 189 -41.48 6.61 -23.72
CA THR A 189 -42.62 5.72 -23.69
C THR A 189 -43.41 5.91 -24.97
N SER A 190 -43.50 4.89 -25.83
CA SER A 190 -44.64 4.69 -26.74
C SER A 190 -44.73 3.25 -27.24
N SER A 191 -45.84 2.64 -26.85
CA SER A 191 -46.38 1.33 -27.21
C SER A 191 -46.69 1.21 -28.71
N ASP A 192 -46.41 0.05 -29.34
CA ASP A 192 -47.46 -0.76 -29.97
C ASP A 192 -47.02 -2.20 -30.33
N LEU A 193 -48.01 -3.09 -30.34
CA LEU A 193 -48.03 -4.55 -30.39
C LEU A 193 -47.46 -5.21 -31.67
N ALA A 194 -46.88 -6.43 -31.52
CA ALA A 194 -47.34 -7.65 -32.22
C ALA A 194 -46.59 -8.94 -31.75
N GLU A 195 -47.38 -10.01 -31.59
CA GLU A 195 -47.08 -11.37 -31.09
C GLU A 195 -46.30 -12.30 -32.08
N PRO A 196 -45.87 -13.51 -31.64
CA PRO A 196 -44.74 -14.26 -32.20
C PRO A 196 -45.12 -15.35 -33.22
N ALA A 197 -44.12 -15.84 -33.95
CA ALA A 197 -44.17 -17.16 -34.59
C ALA A 197 -42.76 -17.79 -34.74
N VAL A 198 -42.63 -19.02 -34.25
CA VAL A 198 -41.55 -19.99 -34.57
C VAL A 198 -42.03 -20.83 -35.76
N PRO A 199 -41.16 -21.30 -36.68
CA PRO A 199 -40.74 -22.72 -36.59
C PRO A 199 -39.31 -23.05 -37.11
N ALA A 200 -38.66 -23.96 -36.36
CA ALA A 200 -38.00 -25.23 -36.74
C ALA A 200 -36.89 -25.36 -37.86
N PRO A 201 -36.08 -26.45 -37.81
CA PRO A 201 -34.71 -26.52 -38.33
C PRO A 201 -34.48 -27.48 -39.52
N HIS A 202 -33.33 -27.34 -40.19
CA HIS A 202 -32.68 -28.35 -41.05
C HIS A 202 -31.15 -28.21 -40.85
N GLY A 203 -30.29 -29.22 -40.68
CA GLY A 203 -30.34 -30.63 -41.05
C GLY A 203 -29.34 -30.90 -42.17
N SER A 204 -28.20 -31.55 -41.90
CA SER A 204 -27.76 -32.80 -42.57
C SER A 204 -26.25 -33.03 -42.53
N ALA A 205 -25.92 -34.31 -42.31
CA ALA A 205 -24.60 -34.93 -42.28
C ALA A 205 -24.12 -35.35 -43.69
N GLY A 206 -22.84 -35.76 -43.79
CA GLY A 206 -22.30 -36.47 -44.95
C GLY A 206 -20.89 -37.03 -44.69
N ASP A 207 -20.77 -38.35 -44.79
CA ASP A 207 -19.65 -39.23 -44.45
C ASP A 207 -18.73 -39.53 -45.66
N ALA A 208 -17.52 -40.04 -45.35
CA ALA A 208 -16.41 -40.75 -46.07
C ALA A 208 -16.58 -41.22 -47.55
N PRO A 209 -15.50 -41.56 -48.34
CA PRO A 209 -14.38 -42.44 -47.95
C PRO A 209 -12.98 -42.28 -48.61
N GLN A 210 -12.04 -43.12 -48.11
CA GLN A 210 -10.61 -43.33 -48.45
C GLN A 210 -10.30 -43.71 -49.91
N LEU A 211 -9.03 -43.50 -50.33
CA LEU A 211 -8.23 -44.44 -51.13
C LEU A 211 -6.73 -44.10 -51.10
N VAL A 212 -5.89 -45.10 -50.84
CA VAL A 212 -4.41 -45.10 -50.94
C VAL A 212 -3.95 -45.34 -52.39
N PRO A 213 -2.73 -44.91 -52.76
CA PRO A 213 -1.81 -45.88 -53.34
C PRO A 213 -0.33 -45.74 -52.91
N GLU A 214 0.40 -46.81 -53.24
CA GLU A 214 1.69 -47.29 -52.75
C GLU A 214 2.90 -46.79 -53.60
N LEU A 215 4.11 -46.92 -53.01
CA LEU A 215 5.43 -46.41 -53.43
C LEU A 215 6.02 -46.98 -54.74
N PRO A 216 7.06 -46.32 -55.29
CA PRO A 216 8.22 -46.99 -55.89
C PRO A 216 9.54 -46.72 -55.12
N THR A 217 10.44 -47.69 -55.18
CA THR A 217 11.73 -47.85 -54.46
C THR A 217 12.99 -47.39 -55.22
N ALA A 218 14.04 -47.01 -54.44
CA ALA A 218 15.52 -47.17 -54.63
C ALA A 218 16.36 -45.86 -54.56
N PRO A 219 17.69 -45.87 -54.25
CA PRO A 219 18.53 -46.78 -53.45
C PRO A 219 19.31 -46.07 -52.30
N ALA A 220 20.09 -46.85 -51.54
CA ALA A 220 20.75 -46.52 -50.28
C ALA A 220 21.87 -45.45 -50.33
N THR A 221 21.93 -44.62 -49.27
CA THR A 221 23.10 -43.80 -48.88
C THR A 221 23.68 -44.31 -47.54
N PRO A 222 25.00 -44.23 -47.31
CA PRO A 222 25.67 -44.84 -46.16
C PRO A 222 25.40 -44.06 -44.84
N PRO A 223 25.65 -44.67 -43.67
CA PRO A 223 25.13 -44.15 -42.40
C PRO A 223 25.85 -42.87 -41.99
N LYS A 224 25.09 -41.78 -41.79
CA LYS A 224 25.58 -40.64 -41.00
C LYS A 224 25.67 -41.06 -39.54
N ALA A 225 26.83 -40.81 -38.95
CA ALA A 225 27.17 -41.11 -37.57
C ALA A 225 26.04 -40.68 -36.62
N ARG A 226 25.51 -41.65 -35.86
CA ARG A 226 24.59 -41.37 -34.75
C ARG A 226 25.36 -40.55 -33.72
N GLY A 227 25.10 -39.23 -33.69
CA GLY A 227 25.39 -38.43 -32.52
C GLY A 227 24.75 -39.09 -31.31
N ARG A 228 25.50 -39.21 -30.21
CA ARG A 228 24.97 -39.67 -28.91
C ARG A 228 23.77 -38.79 -28.56
N GLY A 229 22.57 -39.33 -28.79
CA GLY A 229 21.34 -38.70 -28.33
C GLY A 229 21.42 -38.55 -26.82
N VAL A 230 21.31 -37.31 -26.34
CA VAL A 230 21.16 -37.02 -24.92
C VAL A 230 19.82 -37.65 -24.51
N ARG A 231 19.87 -38.75 -23.75
CA ARG A 231 18.70 -39.31 -23.09
C ARG A 231 18.23 -38.30 -22.03
N THR A 232 17.26 -37.46 -22.38
CA THR A 232 16.52 -36.66 -21.43
C THR A 232 15.38 -37.51 -20.88
N ALA A 233 15.70 -38.44 -19.97
CA ALA A 233 14.65 -38.98 -19.10
C ALA A 233 14.11 -37.79 -18.29
N LYS A 234 12.89 -37.34 -18.58
CA LYS A 234 12.21 -36.29 -17.80
C LYS A 234 12.15 -36.79 -16.35
N ARG A 235 12.93 -36.13 -15.48
CA ARG A 235 12.95 -36.44 -14.06
C ARG A 235 11.52 -36.27 -13.53
N PRO A 236 10.92 -37.27 -12.89
CA PRO A 236 9.56 -37.16 -12.39
C PRO A 236 9.47 -35.98 -11.42
N VAL A 237 8.49 -35.10 -11.64
CA VAL A 237 8.27 -33.93 -10.80
C VAL A 237 7.89 -34.44 -9.41
N LYS A 238 8.75 -34.20 -8.42
CA LYS A 238 8.49 -34.54 -7.03
C LYS A 238 7.41 -33.58 -6.54
N LYS A 239 6.18 -34.07 -6.37
CA LYS A 239 5.09 -33.29 -5.75
C LYS A 239 5.59 -32.75 -4.40
N SER A 240 5.46 -31.45 -4.19
CA SER A 240 5.73 -30.85 -2.89
C SER A 240 4.79 -31.49 -1.87
N LYS A 241 5.33 -31.86 -0.71
CA LYS A 241 4.46 -32.22 0.42
C LYS A 241 3.74 -30.95 0.88
N PRO A 242 2.45 -31.03 1.24
CA PRO A 242 1.76 -29.93 1.90
C PRO A 242 2.55 -29.45 3.12
N VAL A 243 2.51 -28.15 3.38
CA VAL A 243 3.06 -27.58 4.63
C VAL A 243 2.16 -28.06 5.77
N GLU A 244 2.75 -28.73 6.76
CA GLU A 244 2.06 -29.10 7.99
C GLU A 244 2.19 -27.95 8.99
N PHE A 245 1.05 -27.51 9.52
CA PHE A 245 0.97 -26.49 10.56
C PHE A 245 0.79 -27.19 11.90
N THR A 246 1.70 -26.92 12.85
CA THR A 246 1.82 -27.69 14.10
C THR A 246 1.82 -26.83 15.36
N LEU A 247 1.85 -25.50 15.22
CA LEU A 247 1.93 -24.58 16.36
C LEU A 247 0.57 -24.11 16.89
N ALA A 248 -0.54 -24.53 16.26
CA ALA A 248 -1.89 -24.17 16.63
C ALA A 248 -2.22 -24.70 18.04
N GLU A 249 -2.89 -23.90 18.86
CA GLU A 249 -3.29 -24.33 20.21
C GLU A 249 -4.61 -25.10 20.22
N GLN A 250 -5.40 -24.94 19.16
CA GLN A 250 -6.73 -25.54 19.01
C GLN A 250 -6.94 -25.90 17.54
N ASP A 251 -7.69 -26.97 17.30
CA ASP A 251 -8.01 -27.44 15.94
C ASP A 251 -8.86 -26.44 15.14
N THR A 252 -9.47 -25.47 15.81
CA THR A 252 -10.25 -24.40 15.20
C THR A 252 -9.38 -23.32 14.55
N TRP A 253 -8.10 -23.20 14.92
CA TRP A 253 -7.21 -22.18 14.37
C TRP A 253 -6.94 -22.47 12.89
N GLN A 254 -7.31 -21.53 12.03
CA GLN A 254 -7.12 -21.66 10.59
C GLN A 254 -5.78 -21.04 10.17
N PRO A 255 -4.88 -21.78 9.52
CA PRO A 255 -3.69 -21.19 8.91
C PRO A 255 -4.09 -20.14 7.87
N ALA A 256 -3.37 -19.03 7.82
CA ALA A 256 -3.61 -17.99 6.82
C ALA A 256 -3.39 -18.52 5.40
N ARG A 257 -4.20 -18.04 4.44
CA ARG A 257 -4.20 -18.51 3.04
C ARG A 257 -4.08 -17.32 2.10
N LEU A 258 -3.26 -17.47 1.06
CA LEU A 258 -3.03 -16.41 0.08
C LEU A 258 -4.33 -15.95 -0.61
N PHE A 259 -5.20 -16.91 -0.90
CA PHE A 259 -6.54 -16.67 -1.42
C PHE A 259 -7.54 -17.00 -0.30
N SER A 260 -7.98 -15.98 0.43
CA SER A 260 -9.04 -16.14 1.43
C SER A 260 -10.41 -16.17 0.75
N VAL A 261 -11.41 -16.74 1.41
CA VAL A 261 -12.80 -16.85 0.91
C VAL A 261 -13.66 -15.66 1.38
N ILE A 262 -13.00 -14.53 1.68
CA ILE A 262 -13.64 -13.34 2.25
C ILE A 262 -14.19 -12.48 1.10
N GLY A 263 -15.31 -11.82 1.33
CA GLY A 263 -15.98 -10.94 0.36
C GLY A 263 -15.08 -9.82 -0.18
N VAL A 264 -15.55 -9.19 -1.26
CA VAL A 264 -14.86 -8.10 -1.96
C VAL A 264 -15.79 -6.89 -1.97
N GLY A 265 -15.95 -6.21 -0.84
CA GLY A 265 -16.80 -5.02 -0.81
C GLY A 265 -16.58 -4.05 0.34
N THR A 266 -16.24 -4.51 1.55
CA THR A 266 -16.07 -3.61 2.71
C THR A 266 -14.61 -3.40 3.10
N GLY A 267 -14.32 -2.30 3.81
CA GLY A 267 -12.99 -2.04 4.36
C GLY A 267 -12.51 -3.15 5.31
N GLU A 268 -13.40 -3.68 6.16
CA GLU A 268 -13.09 -4.82 7.04
C GLU A 268 -12.74 -6.09 6.24
N GLU A 269 -13.45 -6.36 5.14
CA GLU A 269 -13.12 -7.48 4.25
C GLU A 269 -11.78 -7.28 3.54
N GLN A 270 -11.43 -6.06 3.18
CA GLN A 270 -10.12 -5.71 2.64
C GLN A 270 -9.01 -5.94 3.67
N GLU A 271 -9.19 -5.47 4.91
CA GLU A 271 -8.25 -5.68 6.03
C GLU A 271 -7.97 -7.16 6.26
N ARG A 272 -9.02 -7.99 6.31
CA ARG A 272 -8.86 -9.43 6.51
C ARG A 272 -8.18 -10.12 5.33
N ARG A 273 -8.46 -9.69 4.09
CA ARG A 273 -7.78 -10.22 2.88
C ARG A 273 -6.29 -9.84 2.88
N ALA A 274 -5.97 -8.58 3.15
CA ALA A 274 -4.61 -8.08 3.24
C ALA A 274 -3.82 -8.84 4.33
N THR A 275 -4.41 -9.00 5.51
CA THR A 275 -3.82 -9.78 6.62
C THR A 275 -3.54 -11.21 6.18
N SER A 276 -4.53 -11.91 5.62
CA SER A 276 -4.35 -13.31 5.22
C SER A 276 -3.27 -13.47 4.13
N ALA A 277 -3.24 -12.56 3.15
CA ALA A 277 -2.22 -12.55 2.10
C ALA A 277 -0.81 -12.28 2.63
N LEU A 278 -0.66 -11.31 3.55
CA LEU A 278 0.61 -11.00 4.22
C LEU A 278 1.14 -12.23 4.96
N ILE A 279 0.32 -12.81 5.83
CA ILE A 279 0.72 -13.95 6.66
C ILE A 279 0.99 -15.18 5.79
N ALA A 280 0.18 -15.44 4.76
CA ALA A 280 0.45 -16.50 3.80
C ALA A 280 1.78 -16.33 3.07
N THR A 281 2.13 -15.10 2.69
CA THR A 281 3.40 -14.77 2.06
C THR A 281 4.57 -14.98 3.01
N MET A 282 4.45 -14.57 4.28
CA MET A 282 5.44 -14.87 5.31
C MET A 282 5.66 -16.38 5.48
N GLN A 283 4.59 -17.18 5.51
CA GLN A 283 4.70 -18.64 5.60
C GLN A 283 5.45 -19.25 4.40
N ALA A 284 5.28 -18.69 3.20
CA ALA A 284 5.95 -19.15 1.99
C ALA A 284 7.40 -18.64 1.86
N VAL A 285 7.68 -17.41 2.28
CA VAL A 285 8.94 -16.69 2.07
C VAL A 285 9.66 -16.48 3.40
N ARG A 286 10.45 -17.47 3.82
CA ARG A 286 11.16 -17.45 5.11
C ARG A 286 12.02 -16.21 5.37
N PRO A 287 12.80 -15.68 4.40
CA PRO A 287 13.57 -14.45 4.62
C PRO A 287 12.67 -13.25 4.93
N PHE A 288 11.53 -13.15 4.25
CA PHE A 288 10.54 -12.09 4.48
C PHE A 288 9.90 -12.22 5.86
N ALA A 289 9.44 -13.42 6.24
CA ALA A 289 8.94 -13.66 7.60
C ALA A 289 9.97 -13.29 8.67
N ARG A 290 11.24 -13.68 8.46
CA ARG A 290 12.32 -13.35 9.40
C ARG A 290 12.50 -11.83 9.54
N ALA A 291 12.47 -11.08 8.43
CA ALA A 291 12.63 -9.63 8.45
C ALA A 291 11.49 -8.96 9.23
N VAL A 292 10.24 -9.29 8.89
CA VAL A 292 9.04 -8.75 9.53
C VAL A 292 8.98 -9.13 11.02
N CYS A 293 9.18 -10.41 11.35
CA CYS A 293 9.16 -10.89 12.74
C CYS A 293 10.28 -10.29 13.61
N ALA A 294 11.44 -9.96 13.03
CA ALA A 294 12.52 -9.31 13.77
C ALA A 294 12.10 -7.91 14.28
N ARG A 295 11.36 -7.13 13.49
CA ARG A 295 10.81 -5.83 13.92
C ARG A 295 9.81 -5.98 15.07
N MET A 296 9.07 -7.08 15.07
CA MET A 296 8.15 -7.47 16.16
C MET A 296 8.87 -8.00 17.41
N GLY A 297 10.20 -8.17 17.37
CA GLY A 297 10.99 -8.69 18.49
C GLY A 297 10.96 -10.22 18.63
N ALA A 298 10.49 -10.93 17.61
CA ALA A 298 10.47 -12.39 17.62
C ALA A 298 11.88 -12.97 17.39
N PRO A 299 12.17 -14.19 17.91
CA PRO A 299 13.41 -14.89 17.60
C PRO A 299 13.42 -15.38 16.14
N VAL A 300 14.60 -15.77 15.64
CA VAL A 300 14.68 -16.52 14.38
C VAL A 300 14.19 -17.96 14.62
N GLY A 301 13.18 -18.38 13.88
CA GLY A 301 12.53 -19.67 14.08
C GLY A 301 11.58 -20.06 12.94
N LEU A 302 10.87 -21.18 13.11
CA LEU A 302 9.79 -21.58 12.21
C LEU A 302 8.57 -20.69 12.46
N PHE A 303 8.10 -20.01 11.42
CA PHE A 303 6.93 -19.14 11.48
C PHE A 303 5.67 -19.87 11.00
N GLU A 304 4.59 -19.76 11.78
CA GLU A 304 3.24 -20.14 11.41
C GLU A 304 2.28 -19.01 11.82
N GLY A 305 1.27 -18.72 11.01
CA GLY A 305 0.31 -17.66 11.29
C GLY A 305 -1.12 -18.10 11.06
N TYR A 306 -1.99 -17.71 11.97
CA TYR A 306 -3.38 -18.17 12.03
C TYR A 306 -4.32 -16.97 12.03
N VAL A 307 -5.47 -17.13 11.38
CA VAL A 307 -6.54 -16.13 11.29
C VAL A 307 -7.80 -16.64 11.98
N GLU A 308 -8.74 -15.74 12.26
CA GLU A 308 -10.06 -16.07 12.85
C GLU A 308 -9.97 -16.75 14.23
N VAL A 309 -8.91 -16.46 14.98
CA VAL A 309 -8.69 -17.06 16.29
C VAL A 309 -9.53 -16.36 17.35
N ALA A 310 -10.55 -17.02 17.88
CA ALA A 310 -11.40 -16.46 18.92
C ALA A 310 -10.89 -16.74 20.34
N TYR A 311 -10.85 -15.71 21.17
CA TYR A 311 -10.55 -15.79 22.60
C TYR A 311 -11.75 -15.35 23.44
N GLU A 312 -12.02 -16.07 24.53
CA GLU A 312 -13.10 -15.73 25.46
C GLU A 312 -12.68 -14.63 26.45
N ARG A 313 -13.52 -13.60 26.55
CA ARG A 313 -13.41 -12.50 27.51
C ARG A 313 -14.78 -12.24 28.16
N GLY A 314 -15.06 -12.97 29.24
CA GLY A 314 -16.36 -12.94 29.89
C GLY A 314 -17.43 -13.51 28.96
N GLU A 315 -18.47 -12.73 28.67
CA GLU A 315 -19.55 -13.08 27.73
C GLU A 315 -19.24 -12.73 26.28
N THR A 316 -18.14 -12.01 26.02
CA THR A 316 -17.74 -11.55 24.68
C THR A 316 -16.56 -12.33 24.13
N LYS A 317 -16.41 -12.31 22.80
CA LYS A 317 -15.25 -12.86 22.11
C LYS A 317 -14.35 -11.74 21.63
N VAL A 318 -13.04 -11.97 21.71
CA VAL A 318 -12.01 -11.11 21.15
C VAL A 318 -11.32 -11.90 20.04
N ILE A 319 -11.35 -11.36 18.82
CA ILE A 319 -10.77 -11.98 17.63
C ILE A 319 -9.71 -11.02 17.09
N PRO A 320 -8.41 -11.29 17.25
CA PRO A 320 -7.35 -10.63 16.50
C PRO A 320 -7.38 -11.02 15.03
N ASP A 321 -6.90 -10.11 14.18
CA ASP A 321 -6.80 -10.34 12.74
C ASP A 321 -5.87 -11.50 12.42
N ALA A 322 -4.77 -11.62 13.18
CA ALA A 322 -3.95 -12.82 13.16
C ALA A 322 -3.28 -13.14 14.51
N VAL A 323 -2.90 -14.40 14.66
CA VAL A 323 -2.00 -14.90 15.70
C VAL A 323 -0.73 -15.41 15.03
N LEU A 324 0.40 -14.85 15.44
CA LEU A 324 1.71 -15.17 14.90
C LEU A 324 2.45 -16.09 15.87
N LYS A 325 3.03 -17.17 15.36
CA LYS A 325 3.87 -18.07 16.16
C LYS A 325 5.22 -18.28 15.52
N VAL A 326 6.26 -18.13 16.34
CA VAL A 326 7.64 -18.43 15.96
C VAL A 326 8.26 -19.42 16.92
N SER A 327 8.55 -20.63 16.45
CA SER A 327 9.17 -21.66 17.28
C SER A 327 10.69 -21.68 17.14
N ARG A 328 11.39 -21.74 18.28
CA ARG A 328 12.84 -21.89 18.37
C ARG A 328 13.17 -22.91 19.46
N GLY A 329 13.51 -24.13 19.04
CA GLY A 329 13.71 -25.25 19.96
C GLY A 329 12.40 -25.58 20.67
N THR A 330 12.41 -25.56 22.01
CA THR A 330 11.22 -25.84 22.84
C THR A 330 10.37 -24.60 23.15
N ARG A 331 10.81 -23.41 22.75
CA ARG A 331 10.09 -22.15 23.00
C ARG A 331 9.29 -21.75 21.78
N VAL A 332 8.08 -21.26 22.03
CA VAL A 332 7.20 -20.65 21.02
C VAL A 332 6.95 -19.22 21.44
N TRP A 333 7.42 -18.29 20.63
CA TRP A 333 7.07 -16.89 20.73
C TRP A 333 5.71 -16.68 20.06
N THR A 334 4.80 -15.98 20.73
CA THR A 334 3.42 -15.76 20.25
C THR A 334 3.08 -14.28 20.24
N GLY A 335 2.59 -13.78 19.11
CA GLY A 335 2.11 -12.41 18.95
C GLY A 335 0.66 -12.35 18.49
N LEU A 336 -0.09 -11.36 18.99
CA LEU A 336 -1.39 -10.99 18.43
C LEU A 336 -1.21 -9.82 17.46
N LEU A 337 -1.88 -9.86 16.31
CA LEU A 337 -1.78 -8.83 15.29
C LEU A 337 -3.13 -8.12 15.10
N GLU A 338 -3.07 -6.80 15.09
CA GLU A 338 -4.11 -5.89 14.60
C GLU A 338 -3.62 -5.26 13.30
N VAL A 339 -4.46 -5.23 12.26
CA VAL A 339 -4.17 -4.66 10.96
C VAL A 339 -5.21 -3.62 10.60
N LYS A 340 -4.74 -2.47 10.11
CA LYS A 340 -5.57 -1.45 9.47
C LYS A 340 -5.03 -1.12 8.09
N THR A 341 -5.94 -1.00 7.13
CA THR A 341 -5.61 -0.64 5.75
C THR A 341 -6.39 0.60 5.33
N GLY A 342 -5.87 1.36 4.36
CA GLY A 342 -6.48 2.62 3.93
C GLY A 342 -6.61 3.60 5.09
N ASN A 343 -7.81 4.12 5.32
CA ASN A 343 -8.12 5.09 6.38
C ASN A 343 -8.55 4.43 7.70
N GLY A 344 -8.39 3.10 7.84
CA GLY A 344 -8.69 2.38 9.07
C GLY A 344 -7.86 2.91 10.25
N LYS A 345 -8.54 3.32 11.33
CA LYS A 345 -7.88 3.84 12.53
C LYS A 345 -7.65 2.74 13.56
N LEU A 346 -6.49 2.75 14.19
CA LEU A 346 -6.21 1.91 15.35
C LEU A 346 -7.04 2.38 16.54
N MET A 347 -7.81 1.46 17.12
CA MET A 347 -8.68 1.77 18.26
C MET A 347 -8.02 1.35 19.57
N LYS A 348 -7.95 2.28 20.54
CA LYS A 348 -7.40 2.03 21.88
C LYS A 348 -8.03 0.81 22.53
N GLU A 349 -9.37 0.73 22.51
CA GLU A 349 -10.11 -0.37 23.13
C GLU A 349 -9.74 -1.73 22.54
N GLN A 350 -9.55 -1.81 21.22
CA GLN A 350 -9.17 -3.04 20.52
C GLN A 350 -7.77 -3.51 20.93
N LEU A 351 -6.79 -2.62 20.91
CA LEU A 351 -5.42 -2.93 21.36
C LEU A 351 -5.38 -3.35 22.82
N GLU A 352 -6.14 -2.67 23.68
CA GLU A 352 -6.24 -3.00 25.10
C GLU A 352 -6.92 -4.35 25.34
N ASN A 353 -7.92 -4.72 24.54
CA ASN A 353 -8.54 -6.04 24.59
C ASN A 353 -7.55 -7.14 24.20
N TYR A 354 -6.70 -6.89 23.21
CA TYR A 354 -5.66 -7.83 22.80
C TYR A 354 -4.56 -7.94 23.86
N LEU A 355 -4.18 -6.85 24.50
CA LEU A 355 -3.26 -6.87 25.64
C LEU A 355 -3.80 -7.71 26.80
N ASP A 356 -5.10 -7.60 27.11
CA ASP A 356 -5.73 -8.42 28.15
C ASP A 356 -5.67 -9.92 27.80
N VAL A 357 -5.94 -10.28 26.54
CA VAL A 357 -5.83 -11.66 26.04
C VAL A 357 -4.38 -12.14 26.12
N ALA A 358 -3.43 -11.38 25.59
CA ALA A 358 -2.02 -11.72 25.57
C ALA A 358 -1.48 -11.93 26.98
N ARG A 359 -1.86 -11.08 27.95
CA ARG A 359 -1.46 -11.24 29.36
C ARG A 359 -2.03 -12.52 29.97
N LYS A 360 -3.32 -12.80 29.75
CA LYS A 360 -3.99 -14.01 30.27
C LYS A 360 -3.37 -15.28 29.69
N LYS A 361 -3.02 -15.25 28.40
CA LYS A 361 -2.40 -16.37 27.67
C LYS A 361 -0.88 -16.44 27.82
N LYS A 362 -0.25 -15.42 28.41
CA LYS A 362 1.21 -15.26 28.54
C LYS A 362 1.92 -15.21 27.17
N TYR A 363 1.30 -14.54 26.21
CA TYR A 363 1.92 -14.24 24.93
C TYR A 363 2.91 -13.09 25.05
N ASP A 364 3.80 -12.98 24.08
CA ASP A 364 4.97 -12.11 24.14
C ASP A 364 4.65 -10.67 23.72
N VAL A 365 3.78 -10.51 22.72
CA VAL A 365 3.55 -9.21 22.08
C VAL A 365 2.12 -9.03 21.56
N VAL A 366 1.67 -7.79 21.52
CA VAL A 366 0.62 -7.30 20.64
C VAL A 366 1.28 -6.38 19.61
N VAL A 367 0.96 -6.58 18.33
CA VAL A 367 1.50 -5.81 17.21
C VAL A 367 0.34 -5.11 16.52
N SER A 368 0.47 -3.82 16.26
CA SER A 368 -0.39 -3.12 15.31
C SER A 368 0.36 -2.87 14.00
N LEU A 369 -0.35 -3.00 12.88
CA LEU A 369 0.12 -2.70 11.54
C LEU A 369 -0.87 -1.75 10.86
N SER A 370 -0.49 -0.49 10.61
CA SER A 370 -1.35 0.51 9.97
C SER A 370 -0.54 1.46 9.08
N ASN A 371 -1.21 2.42 8.44
CA ASN A 371 -0.55 3.50 7.71
C ASN A 371 -0.04 4.62 8.63
N ASP A 372 -0.30 4.54 9.94
CA ASP A 372 0.19 5.54 10.87
C ASP A 372 1.72 5.45 10.96
N VAL A 373 2.40 6.59 10.99
CA VAL A 373 3.85 6.65 11.22
C VAL A 373 4.09 7.47 12.48
N PRO A 374 4.49 6.84 13.60
CA PRO A 374 4.74 7.54 14.85
C PRO A 374 5.77 8.67 14.69
N ALA A 375 5.70 9.67 15.57
CA ALA A 375 6.62 10.79 15.56
C ALA A 375 8.07 10.38 15.90
N SER A 376 8.26 9.22 16.55
CA SER A 376 9.56 8.70 16.92
C SER A 376 9.57 7.17 16.95
N ALA A 377 10.74 6.58 16.65
CA ALA A 377 10.92 5.14 16.65
C ALA A 377 10.59 4.53 18.03
N GLY A 378 9.60 3.62 18.05
CA GLY A 378 9.15 2.93 19.27
C GLY A 378 8.01 3.61 20.01
N GLU A 379 7.55 4.78 19.55
CA GLU A 379 6.28 5.37 19.98
C GLU A 379 5.10 4.64 19.32
N LEU A 380 3.95 4.63 20.00
CA LEU A 380 2.75 3.98 19.51
C LEU A 380 1.80 5.03 18.95
N PRO A 381 1.09 4.74 17.84
CA PRO A 381 0.13 5.68 17.25
C PRO A 381 -1.11 5.90 18.15
N VAL A 382 -1.29 5.06 19.18
CA VAL A 382 -2.44 5.12 20.09
C VAL A 382 -1.98 4.93 21.54
N GLU A 383 -2.42 5.82 22.43
CA GLU A 383 -2.09 5.75 23.86
C GLU A 383 -2.96 4.71 24.60
N VAL A 384 -2.32 3.67 25.13
CA VAL A 384 -2.96 2.59 25.93
C VAL A 384 -2.63 2.70 27.42
N ASP A 385 -3.44 2.09 28.29
CA ASP A 385 -3.11 1.98 29.72
C ASP A 385 -1.77 1.24 29.93
N ARG A 386 -0.76 1.97 30.43
CA ARG A 386 0.59 1.44 30.72
C ARG A 386 0.58 0.23 31.65
N ARG A 387 -0.43 0.08 32.52
CA ARG A 387 -0.57 -1.10 33.40
C ARG A 387 -0.79 -2.39 32.59
N LYS A 388 -1.35 -2.30 31.39
CA LYS A 388 -1.57 -3.42 30.47
C LYS A 388 -0.32 -3.81 29.68
N LEU A 389 0.72 -2.98 29.68
CA LEU A 389 2.02 -3.30 29.07
C LEU A 389 2.93 -4.14 30.00
N ALA A 390 2.49 -4.42 31.21
CA ALA A 390 3.25 -5.25 32.15
C ALA A 390 3.35 -6.70 31.64
N LYS A 391 4.56 -7.09 31.21
CA LYS A 391 4.96 -8.43 30.71
C LYS A 391 4.54 -8.76 29.28
N VAL A 392 3.87 -7.85 28.58
CA VAL A 392 3.52 -8.00 27.16
C VAL A 392 3.99 -6.75 26.44
N ALA A 393 4.80 -6.92 25.39
CA ALA A 393 5.21 -5.79 24.57
C ALA A 393 4.03 -5.32 23.70
N LEU A 394 3.95 -4.03 23.45
CA LEU A 394 3.13 -3.47 22.38
C LEU A 394 4.08 -2.84 21.37
N ARG A 395 3.95 -3.23 20.11
CA ARG A 395 4.78 -2.72 19.01
C ARG A 395 3.89 -2.26 17.87
N HIS A 396 4.36 -1.27 17.14
CA HIS A 396 3.72 -0.79 15.94
C HIS A 396 4.65 -0.96 14.75
N LEU A 397 4.09 -1.34 13.61
CA LEU A 397 4.72 -1.35 12.31
C LEU A 397 3.88 -0.48 11.38
N SER A 398 4.54 0.34 10.56
CA SER A 398 3.85 1.04 9.49
C SER A 398 3.93 0.21 8.20
N TRP A 399 2.89 0.25 7.35
CA TRP A 399 2.96 -0.30 6.00
C TRP A 399 4.02 0.38 5.12
N ALA A 400 4.44 1.60 5.48
CA ALA A 400 5.46 2.36 4.76
C ALA A 400 6.91 1.99 5.12
N GLU A 401 7.12 1.18 6.17
CA GLU A 401 8.45 0.78 6.66
C GLU A 401 8.83 -0.66 6.35
#